data_AF-A0A7S1P5L5-F1
#
_entry.id   AF-A0A7S1P5L5-F1
#
_cell.length_a   1.000
_cell.length_b   1.000
_cell.length_c   1.000
_cell.angle_alpha   90.00
_cell.angle_beta   90.00
_cell.angle_gamma   90.00
#
_symmetry.space_group_name_H-M   'P 1'
#
loop_
_entity.id
_entity.type
_entity.pdbx_description
1 polymer ?
#
loop_
_entity_poly.entity_id
_entity_poly.type
_entity_poly.pdbx_seq_one_letter_code
_entity_poly.pdbx_strand_id
1 'polypeptide(L)'
;VDYVVVNTTQDAQAVLEFLAARDKGERVTCLVMERQQALLPKLERLKEMKPPRDLPKLLDLITPTKEEYRLAFYYFCRETLVAEDINTAAEVAYPAGDRNAPPKYKITCLTGDVIDTTGAMTGGRRS
;
A
#
# COMPACT_ATOMS: atom_id res chain seq x y z
N VAL A 1 -2.53 -7.76 7.06
CA VAL A 1 -1.32 -7.62 7.91
C VAL A 1 -1.65 -6.61 8.98
N ASP A 2 -1.26 -6.90 10.22
CA ASP A 2 -1.56 -6.04 11.37
C ASP A 2 -0.29 -5.35 11.84
N TYR A 3 -0.35 -4.02 11.94
CA TYR A 3 0.78 -3.19 12.35
C TYR A 3 0.37 -2.25 13.47
N VAL A 4 1.25 -2.12 14.47
CA VAL A 4 1.16 -1.05 15.47
C VAL A 4 1.96 0.14 14.95
N VAL A 5 1.29 1.27 14.72
CA VAL A 5 1.96 2.50 14.25
C VAL A 5 2.56 3.23 15.44
N VAL A 6 3.86 3.53 15.38
CA VAL A 6 4.61 4.22 16.44
C VAL A 6 5.46 5.35 15.87
N ASN A 7 5.81 6.34 16.69
CA ASN A 7 6.54 7.51 16.20
C ASN A 7 8.03 7.19 15.99
N THR A 8 8.67 6.65 17.02
CA THR A 8 10.13 6.46 17.06
C THR A 8 10.53 4.98 17.21
N THR A 9 11.80 4.69 16.94
CA THR A 9 12.38 3.35 17.16
C THR A 9 12.32 2.97 18.64
N GLN A 10 12.46 3.94 19.54
CA GLN A 10 12.38 3.75 20.98
C GLN A 10 10.96 3.36 21.41
N ASP A 11 9.93 3.99 20.84
CA ASP A 11 8.54 3.60 21.10
C ASP A 11 8.28 2.14 20.67
N ALA A 12 8.84 1.73 19.54
CA ALA A 12 8.74 0.34 19.07
C ALA A 12 9.38 -0.64 20.07
N GLN A 13 10.57 -0.31 20.58
CA GLN A 13 11.26 -1.12 21.59
C GLN A 13 10.44 -1.22 22.87
N ALA A 14 9.90 -0.12 23.36
CA ALA A 14 9.04 -0.10 24.55
C ALA A 14 7.79 -0.98 24.38
N VAL A 15 7.16 -0.97 23.20
CA VAL A 15 6.03 -1.86 22.89
C VAL A 15 6.46 -3.34 22.96
N LEU A 16 7.60 -3.69 22.38
CA LEU A 16 8.10 -5.07 22.38
C LEU A 16 8.46 -5.55 23.78
N GLU A 17 9.15 -4.73 24.57
CA GLU A 17 9.52 -5.03 25.97
C GLU A 17 8.27 -5.23 26.85
N PHE A 18 7.28 -4.36 26.70
CA PHE A 18 6.02 -4.45 27.42
C PHE A 18 5.24 -5.73 27.12
N LEU A 19 5.28 -6.20 25.87
CA LEU A 19 4.63 -7.45 25.45
C LEU A 19 5.42 -8.68 25.89
N ALA A 20 6.75 -8.63 25.80
CA ALA A 20 7.64 -9.71 26.25
C ALA A 20 7.47 -9.98 27.76
N ALA A 21 7.35 -8.93 28.58
CA ALA A 21 7.15 -9.05 30.02
C ALA A 21 5.81 -9.71 30.42
N ARG A 22 4.87 -9.86 29.48
CA ARG A 22 3.52 -10.41 29.73
C ARG A 22 3.32 -11.81 29.17
N ASP A 23 4.38 -12.42 28.66
CA ASP A 23 4.43 -13.81 28.20
C ASP A 23 3.32 -14.19 27.20
N LYS A 24 2.88 -13.23 26.38
CA LYS A 24 1.78 -13.45 25.42
C LYS A 24 2.21 -14.16 24.14
N GLY A 25 3.52 -14.34 23.89
CA GLY A 25 4.05 -15.01 22.70
C GLY A 25 3.64 -14.41 21.35
N GLU A 26 2.89 -13.30 21.35
CA GLU A 26 2.27 -12.73 20.16
C GLU A 26 3.28 -11.87 19.41
N ARG A 27 3.46 -12.18 18.12
CA ARG A 27 4.36 -11.43 17.25
C ARG A 27 3.70 -10.11 16.85
N VAL A 28 4.24 -9.01 17.35
CA VAL A 28 3.81 -7.66 16.96
C VAL A 28 4.82 -7.06 16.00
N THR A 29 4.31 -6.46 14.93
CA THR A 29 5.11 -5.69 13.98
C THR A 29 4.79 -4.21 14.14
N CYS A 30 5.81 -3.39 14.36
CA CYS A 30 5.65 -1.94 14.50
C CYS A 30 6.02 -1.21 13.20
N LEU A 31 5.16 -0.30 12.74
CA LEU A 31 5.50 0.67 11.70
C LEU A 31 6.06 1.92 12.35
N VAL A 32 7.35 2.15 12.20
CA VAL A 32 8.03 3.30 12.79
C VAL A 32 7.97 4.51 11.84
N MET A 33 7.23 5.54 12.22
CA MET A 33 6.92 6.70 11.39
C MET A 33 8.13 7.61 11.10
N GLU A 34 9.08 7.75 12.03
CA GLU A 34 10.31 8.52 11.79
C GLU A 34 11.13 7.93 10.62
N ARG A 35 11.07 6.61 10.42
CA ARG A 35 11.78 5.92 9.33
C ARG A 35 11.07 6.06 8.00
N GLN A 36 9.79 6.45 8.01
CA GLN A 36 8.97 6.60 6.81
C GLN A 36 9.05 8.00 6.21
N GLN A 37 9.72 8.96 6.85
CA GLN A 37 9.75 10.36 6.40
C GLN A 37 10.31 10.52 4.98
N ALA A 38 11.23 9.65 4.55
CA ALA A 38 11.76 9.62 3.18
C ALA A 38 10.69 9.33 2.10
N LEU A 39 9.50 8.90 2.49
CA LEU A 39 8.37 8.65 1.59
C LEU A 39 7.52 9.90 1.33
N LEU A 40 7.67 10.97 2.11
CA LEU A 40 6.89 12.21 1.94
C LEU A 40 6.98 12.78 0.52
N PRO A 41 8.16 12.91 -0.13
CA PRO A 41 8.24 13.44 -1.49
C PRO A 41 7.47 12.59 -2.51
N LYS A 42 7.42 11.27 -2.31
CA LYS A 42 6.67 10.37 -3.19
C LYS A 42 5.16 10.46 -2.95
N LEU A 43 4.75 10.63 -1.69
CA LEU A 43 3.35 10.89 -1.34
C LEU A 43 2.86 12.19 -1.99
N GLU A 44 3.63 13.27 -1.93
CA GLU A 44 3.26 14.52 -2.60
C GLU A 44 3.16 14.35 -4.13
N ARG A 45 4.12 13.67 -4.75
CA ARG A 45 4.05 13.34 -6.18
C ARG A 45 2.82 12.51 -6.54
N LEU A 46 2.40 11.59 -5.67
CA LEU A 46 1.21 10.78 -5.88
C LEU A 46 -0.07 11.64 -5.88
N LYS A 47 -0.14 12.68 -5.03
CA LYS A 47 -1.28 13.61 -5.00
C LYS A 47 -1.45 14.35 -6.33
N GLU A 48 -0.34 14.73 -6.96
CA GLU A 48 -0.32 15.42 -8.25
C GLU A 48 -0.53 14.49 -9.46
N MET A 49 -0.35 13.18 -9.27
CA MET A 49 -0.45 12.19 -10.35
C MET A 49 -1.89 12.12 -10.89
N LYS A 50 -2.03 12.28 -12.21
CA LYS A 50 -3.26 12.00 -12.95
C LYS A 50 -3.24 10.57 -13.47
N PRO A 51 -4.06 9.66 -12.90
CA PRO A 51 -4.12 8.28 -13.35
C PRO A 51 -4.78 8.18 -14.73
N PRO A 52 -4.38 7.21 -15.57
CA PRO A 52 -5.07 6.93 -16.83
C PRO A 52 -6.50 6.47 -16.58
N ARG A 53 -7.41 6.81 -17.50
CA ARG A 53 -8.85 6.49 -17.44
C ARG A 53 -9.53 6.90 -16.12
N ASP A 54 -8.97 7.90 -15.44
CA ASP A 54 -9.47 8.42 -14.16
C ASP A 54 -9.64 7.34 -13.07
N LEU A 55 -8.83 6.25 -13.13
CA LEU A 55 -8.86 5.21 -12.10
C LEU A 55 -8.51 5.80 -10.74
N PRO A 56 -9.28 5.55 -9.67
CA PRO A 56 -8.96 6.07 -8.35
C PRO A 56 -7.65 5.50 -7.83
N LYS A 57 -6.87 6.32 -7.13
CA LYS A 57 -5.72 5.85 -6.36
C LYS A 57 -6.23 5.18 -5.10
N LEU A 58 -5.68 4.04 -4.71
CA LEU A 58 -6.12 3.31 -3.51
C LEU A 58 -6.06 4.19 -2.26
N LEU A 59 -5.04 5.05 -2.17
CA LEU A 59 -4.88 5.98 -1.05
C LEU A 59 -6.00 7.03 -0.99
N ASP A 60 -6.59 7.42 -2.12
CA ASP A 60 -7.67 8.43 -2.16
C ASP A 60 -8.98 7.86 -1.58
N LEU A 61 -9.13 6.53 -1.57
CA LEU A 61 -10.29 5.84 -1.01
C LEU A 61 -10.21 5.67 0.51
N ILE A 62 -9.08 6.02 1.12
CA ILE A 62 -8.86 5.92 2.56
C ILE A 62 -9.02 7.31 3.16
N THR A 63 -9.86 7.41 4.18
CA THR A 63 -9.99 8.64 4.99
C THR A 63 -9.39 8.38 6.37
N PRO A 64 -8.15 8.84 6.62
CA PRO A 64 -7.53 8.71 7.94
C PRO A 64 -8.30 9.53 8.99
N THR A 65 -8.30 9.06 10.23
CA THR A 65 -8.84 9.84 11.37
C THR A 65 -8.01 11.09 11.65
N LYS A 66 -6.71 11.07 11.30
CA LYS A 66 -5.80 12.22 11.36
C LYS A 66 -4.88 12.20 10.15
N GLU A 67 -4.57 13.38 9.62
CA GLU A 67 -3.74 13.52 8.41
C GLU A 67 -2.31 13.01 8.60
N GLU A 68 -1.78 13.06 9.84
CA GLU A 68 -0.46 12.49 10.17
C GLU A 68 -0.34 10.98 9.87
N TYR A 69 -1.47 10.24 9.88
CA TYR A 69 -1.50 8.83 9.52
C TYR A 69 -1.52 8.56 8.02
N ARG A 70 -1.67 9.59 7.18
CA ARG A 70 -1.68 9.42 5.73
C ARG A 70 -0.39 8.84 5.20
N LEU A 71 0.75 9.19 5.80
CA LEU A 71 2.05 8.61 5.49
C LEU A 71 2.11 7.10 5.80
N ALA A 72 1.45 6.67 6.88
CA ALA A 72 1.36 5.25 7.24
C ALA A 72 0.53 4.48 6.20
N PHE A 73 -0.61 5.03 5.78
CA PHE A 73 -1.40 4.42 4.71
C PHE A 73 -0.65 4.39 3.38
N TYR A 74 0.09 5.45 3.04
CA TYR A 74 0.92 5.47 1.84
C TYR A 74 2.04 4.40 1.88
N TYR A 75 2.61 4.10 3.04
CA TYR A 75 3.58 3.00 3.18
C TYR A 75 3.02 1.66 2.69
N PHE A 76 1.75 1.36 2.97
CA PHE A 76 1.10 0.13 2.52
C PHE A 76 0.56 0.23 1.09
N CYS A 77 -0.11 1.34 0.76
CA CYS A 77 -0.81 1.47 -0.50
C CYS A 77 0.12 1.75 -1.67
N ARG A 78 1.20 2.52 -1.47
CA ARG A 78 2.06 3.01 -2.56
C ARG A 78 1.25 3.69 -3.68
N GLU A 79 1.81 3.76 -4.87
CA GLU A 79 1.18 4.28 -6.10
C GLU A 79 0.20 3.26 -6.72
N THR A 80 -0.65 2.63 -5.91
CA THR A 80 -1.62 1.62 -6.37
C THR A 80 -2.88 2.28 -6.91
N LEU A 81 -3.32 1.87 -8.10
CA LEU A 81 -4.62 2.22 -8.67
C LEU A 81 -5.66 1.14 -8.36
N VAL A 82 -6.94 1.53 -8.42
CA VAL A 82 -8.07 0.61 -8.24
C VAL A 82 -8.86 0.50 -9.53
N ALA A 83 -9.07 -0.72 -10.01
CA ALA A 83 -9.90 -1.04 -11.17
C ALA A 83 -11.12 -1.87 -10.75
N GLU A 84 -12.16 -1.89 -11.58
CA GLU A 84 -13.33 -2.74 -11.34
C GLU A 84 -12.99 -4.22 -11.51
N ASP A 85 -12.28 -4.56 -12.59
CA ASP A 85 -11.94 -5.93 -12.96
C ASP A 85 -10.52 -6.05 -13.57
N ILE A 86 -10.10 -7.30 -13.77
CA ILE A 86 -8.78 -7.63 -14.31
C ILE A 86 -8.59 -7.20 -15.77
N ASN A 87 -9.66 -7.10 -16.54
CA ASN A 87 -9.59 -6.66 -17.94
C ASN A 87 -9.20 -5.18 -18.01
N THR A 88 -9.90 -4.34 -17.24
CA THR A 88 -9.60 -2.93 -17.11
C THR A 88 -8.21 -2.71 -16.54
N ALA A 89 -7.83 -3.49 -15.52
CA ALA A 89 -6.49 -3.43 -14.95
C ALA A 89 -5.41 -3.76 -16.00
N ALA A 90 -5.58 -4.82 -16.80
CA ALA A 90 -4.63 -5.21 -17.82
C ALA A 90 -4.46 -4.15 -18.91
N GLU A 91 -5.55 -3.54 -19.37
CA GLU A 91 -5.50 -2.46 -20.38
C GLU A 91 -4.72 -1.23 -19.89
N VAL A 92 -4.82 -0.92 -18.59
CA VAL A 92 -4.10 0.20 -17.97
C VAL A 92 -2.64 -0.17 -17.67
N ALA A 93 -2.40 -1.38 -17.20
CA ALA A 93 -1.08 -1.88 -16.84
C ALA A 93 -0.14 -2.02 -18.05
N TYR A 94 -0.68 -2.48 -19.19
CA TYR A 94 0.05 -2.76 -20.42
C TYR A 94 -0.45 -1.87 -21.57
N PRO A 95 -0.14 -0.57 -21.58
CA PRO A 95 -0.51 0.30 -22.69
C PRO A 95 0.14 -0.22 -23.99
N ALA A 96 -0.65 -0.35 -25.06
CA ALA A 96 -0.33 -1.04 -26.33
C ALA A 96 -0.47 -2.57 -26.34
N GLY A 97 -0.92 -3.19 -25.25
CA GLY A 97 -1.29 -4.62 -25.22
C GLY A 97 -0.12 -5.60 -25.13
N ASP A 98 1.12 -5.11 -25.01
CA ASP A 98 2.29 -5.97 -24.81
C ASP A 98 2.34 -6.48 -23.35
N ARG A 99 1.86 -7.71 -23.14
CA ARG A 99 1.86 -8.38 -21.84
C ARG A 99 3.24 -8.88 -21.40
N ASN A 100 4.25 -8.80 -22.26
CA ASN A 100 5.62 -9.15 -21.92
C ASN A 100 6.41 -7.97 -21.37
N ALA A 101 5.92 -6.73 -21.58
CA ALA A 101 6.48 -5.54 -20.97
C ALA A 101 6.14 -5.49 -19.45
N PRO A 102 6.98 -4.87 -18.62
CA PRO A 102 6.65 -4.69 -17.20
C PRO A 102 5.41 -3.79 -17.03
N PRO A 103 4.48 -4.13 -16.12
CA PRO A 103 3.31 -3.30 -15.84
C PRO A 103 3.72 -1.89 -15.44
N LYS A 104 3.11 -0.89 -16.07
CA LYS A 104 3.41 0.51 -15.78
C LYS A 104 2.90 0.97 -14.42
N TYR A 105 1.82 0.34 -13.94
CA TYR A 105 1.17 0.67 -12.69
C TYR A 105 0.91 -0.58 -11.88
N LYS A 106 0.96 -0.45 -10.55
CA LYS A 106 0.38 -1.43 -9.65
C LYS A 106 -1.13 -1.18 -9.57
N ILE A 107 -1.92 -2.22 -9.78
CA ILE A 107 -3.38 -2.10 -9.85
C ILE A 107 -4.02 -3.22 -9.04
N THR A 108 -4.96 -2.87 -8.16
CA THR A 108 -5.82 -3.83 -7.47
C THR A 108 -7.24 -3.75 -8.03
N CYS A 109 -7.89 -4.88 -8.20
CA CYS A 109 -9.25 -4.97 -8.71
C CYS A 109 -10.24 -5.14 -7.55
N LEU A 110 -11.49 -4.70 -7.72
CA LEU A 110 -12.56 -4.96 -6.74
C LEU A 110 -12.86 -6.46 -6.59
N THR A 111 -12.54 -7.26 -7.62
CA THR A 111 -12.59 -8.73 -7.60
C THR A 111 -11.52 -9.38 -6.73
N GLY A 112 -10.53 -8.61 -6.25
CA GLY A 112 -9.41 -9.09 -5.41
C GLY A 112 -8.15 -9.44 -6.19
N ASP A 113 -8.16 -9.30 -7.52
CA ASP A 113 -6.98 -9.53 -8.35
C ASP A 113 -6.00 -8.35 -8.28
N VAL A 114 -4.70 -8.63 -8.30
CA VAL A 114 -3.65 -7.60 -8.25
C VAL A 114 -2.64 -7.83 -9.37
N ILE A 115 -2.33 -6.76 -10.11
CA ILE A 115 -1.19 -6.66 -11.03
C ILE A 115 -0.12 -5.81 -10.36
N ASP A 116 1.06 -6.38 -10.10
CA ASP A 116 2.21 -5.67 -9.54
C ASP A 116 3.20 -5.23 -10.63
N THR A 117 3.90 -4.11 -10.41
CA THR A 117 4.91 -3.58 -11.33
C THR A 117 6.08 -4.54 -11.62
N THR A 118 6.27 -5.56 -10.79
CA THR A 118 7.22 -6.66 -11.01
C THR A 118 6.78 -7.65 -12.10
N GLY A 119 5.53 -7.55 -12.58
CA GLY A 119 4.92 -8.53 -13.47
C GLY A 119 4.19 -9.67 -12.74
N ALA A 120 4.26 -9.72 -11.41
CA ALA A 120 3.48 -10.67 -10.63
C ALA A 120 1.98 -10.34 -10.72
N MET A 121 1.17 -11.36 -11.01
CA MET A 121 -0.29 -11.29 -10.94
C MET A 121 -0.78 -12.26 -9.87
N THR A 122 -1.60 -11.76 -8.95
CA THR A 122 -2.21 -12.59 -7.91
C THR A 122 -3.72 -12.59 -8.09
N GLY A 123 -4.30 -13.78 -8.14
CA GLY A 123 -5.75 -13.97 -8.23
C GLY A 123 -6.37 -14.08 -6.84
N GLY A 124 -7.30 -13.18 -6.53
CA GLY A 124 -7.98 -13.17 -5.23
C GLY A 124 -9.02 -14.28 -5.13
N ARG A 125 -8.64 -15.49 -4.66
CA ARG A 125 -9.64 -16.45 -4.14
C ARG A 125 -9.96 -16.08 -2.70
N ARG A 126 -11.27 -15.94 -2.39
CA ARG A 126 -11.81 -15.70 -1.03
C ARG A 126 -11.10 -16.59 0.00
N SER A 127 -10.49 -15.97 1.01
CA SER A 127 -10.18 -16.62 2.30
C SER A 127 -11.32 -16.38 3.27
#